data_AF-A0A504J3P6-F1
#
_entry.id   AF-A0A504J3P6-F1
#
_cell.length_a   1.000
_cell.length_b   1.000
_cell.length_c   1.000
_cell.angle_alpha   90.00
_cell.angle_beta   90.00
_cell.angle_gamma   90.00
#
_symmetry.space_group_name_H-M   'P 1'
#
loop_
_entity.id
_entity.type
_entity.pdbx_description
1 polymer ?
#
loop_
_entity_poly.entity_id
_entity_poly.type
_entity_poly.pdbx_seq_one_letter_code
_entity_poly.pdbx_strand_id
1 'polypeptide(L)'
;MDNFLKLFNPTELTETIKKLAKKQLSDKIWIANGFELSSSRYDDLKYMILDEEKCRKYKNSFLIFAQATHSGSSYAFYKKPDAENCDEWPVIVMGDEGGCVVLAENIFGLMRFLTLNYVQPYINSLDYQDFNLFLDDEIDYDSEPSNEEYKKWIKKDFGLEVVLTIEQAKEEIITPAINKYQSILNPIFEI
;
A
#
# COMPACT_ATOMS: atom_id res chain seq x y z
N MET A 1 4.80 16.34 9.09
CA MET A 1 4.19 15.76 7.87
C MET A 1 4.59 16.44 6.56
N ASP A 2 5.37 17.53 6.57
CA ASP A 2 5.89 18.23 5.36
C ASP A 2 6.89 17.42 4.51
N ASN A 3 7.19 16.16 4.87
CA ASN A 3 8.20 15.35 4.19
C ASN A 3 7.63 14.25 3.27
N PHE A 4 6.39 13.80 3.46
CA PHE A 4 5.83 12.74 2.60
C PHE A 4 5.71 13.19 1.14
N LEU A 5 5.15 14.39 0.89
CA LEU A 5 5.03 14.91 -0.47
C LEU A 5 6.38 15.16 -1.15
N LYS A 6 7.46 15.33 -0.37
CA LYS A 6 8.82 15.51 -0.89
C LYS A 6 9.45 14.21 -1.41
N LEU A 7 8.82 13.06 -1.17
CA LEU A 7 9.27 11.78 -1.74
C LEU A 7 8.99 11.67 -3.25
N PHE A 8 8.10 12.51 -3.77
CA PHE A 8 7.68 12.48 -5.17
C PHE A 8 8.45 13.52 -5.99
N ASN A 9 8.79 13.18 -7.23
CA ASN A 9 9.22 14.20 -8.17
C ASN A 9 8.03 15.13 -8.46
N PRO A 10 8.23 16.46 -8.58
CA PRO A 10 7.12 17.40 -8.80
C PRO A 10 6.28 17.10 -10.04
N THR A 11 6.87 16.49 -11.06
CA THR A 11 6.21 16.08 -12.31
C THR A 11 5.37 14.81 -12.17
N GLU A 12 5.67 13.98 -11.17
CA GLU A 12 4.96 12.72 -10.90
C GLU A 12 3.82 12.92 -9.89
N LEU A 13 3.89 13.97 -9.06
CA LEU A 13 2.98 14.19 -7.94
C LEU A 13 1.59 14.67 -8.40
N THR A 14 0.57 13.88 -8.08
CA THR A 14 -0.83 14.16 -8.44
C THR A 14 -1.61 14.88 -7.33
N GLU A 15 -2.79 15.39 -7.68
CA GLU A 15 -3.74 15.91 -6.69
C GLU A 15 -4.32 14.82 -5.78
N THR A 16 -4.35 13.57 -6.24
CA THR A 16 -4.80 12.41 -5.44
C THR A 16 -3.92 12.24 -4.21
N ILE A 17 -2.59 12.19 -4.39
CA ILE A 17 -1.64 12.07 -3.29
C ILE A 17 -1.69 13.30 -2.37
N LYS A 18 -1.86 14.51 -2.92
CA LYS A 18 -2.01 15.73 -2.11
C LYS A 18 -3.27 15.70 -1.25
N LYS A 19 -4.39 15.20 -1.78
CA LYS A 19 -5.65 15.03 -1.03
C LYS A 19 -5.50 14.01 0.11
N LEU A 20 -4.84 12.87 -0.14
CA LEU A 20 -4.55 11.87 0.90
C LEU A 20 -3.70 12.47 2.01
N ALA A 21 -2.60 13.14 1.66
CA ALA A 21 -1.74 13.83 2.63
C ALA A 21 -2.51 14.90 3.41
N LYS A 22 -3.38 15.68 2.75
CA LYS A 22 -4.22 16.69 3.41
C LYS A 22 -5.22 16.08 4.38
N LYS A 23 -5.85 14.94 4.04
CA LYS A 23 -6.81 14.25 4.92
C LYS A 23 -6.16 13.78 6.21
N GLN A 24 -4.99 13.15 6.14
CA GLN A 24 -4.25 12.76 7.35
C GLN A 24 -3.94 13.97 8.25
N LEU A 25 -3.63 15.10 7.62
CA LEU A 25 -3.24 16.34 8.28
C LEU A 25 -4.44 16.99 8.98
N SER A 26 -5.65 16.87 8.41
CA SER A 26 -6.90 17.36 9.00
C SER A 26 -7.43 16.45 10.11
N ASP A 27 -7.32 15.13 9.93
CA ASP A 27 -7.96 14.12 10.79
C ASP A 27 -7.06 13.71 11.97
N LYS A 28 -5.86 14.29 12.03
CA LYS A 28 -4.92 14.30 13.16
C LYS A 28 -4.34 12.97 13.63
N ILE A 29 -4.67 11.80 13.07
CA ILE A 29 -3.75 10.65 13.10
C ILE A 29 -3.84 9.82 11.80
N TRP A 30 -5.03 9.33 11.39
CA TRP A 30 -5.14 8.29 10.35
C TRP A 30 -5.97 8.72 9.13
N ILE A 31 -5.67 8.18 7.94
CA ILE A 31 -6.51 8.36 6.73
C ILE A 31 -7.68 7.38 6.74
N ALA A 32 -7.38 6.14 7.12
CA ALA A 32 -8.28 5.03 7.45
C ALA A 32 -7.69 4.35 8.69
N ASN A 33 -8.49 3.66 9.51
CA ASN A 33 -7.96 3.05 10.73
C ASN A 33 -6.82 2.07 10.40
N GLY A 34 -5.71 2.12 11.13
CA GLY A 34 -4.54 1.30 10.81
C GLY A 34 -3.63 1.88 9.72
N PHE A 35 -4.05 2.91 8.97
CA PHE A 35 -3.29 3.45 7.85
C PHE A 35 -2.89 4.94 8.00
N GLU A 36 -1.58 5.18 8.00
CA GLU A 36 -0.97 6.49 7.89
C GLU A 36 0.11 6.53 6.79
N LEU A 37 0.17 7.64 6.06
CA LEU A 37 1.29 7.97 5.20
C LEU A 37 2.48 8.40 6.04
N SER A 38 3.63 7.80 5.75
CA SER A 38 4.88 8.11 6.43
C SER A 38 6.04 8.15 5.45
N SER A 39 6.96 9.07 5.72
CA SER A 39 8.27 9.13 5.05
C SER A 39 9.38 8.48 5.86
N SER A 40 9.11 7.93 7.05
CA SER A 40 10.15 7.40 7.93
C SER A 40 10.86 6.17 7.36
N ARG A 41 10.19 5.45 6.45
CA ARG A 41 10.62 4.17 5.89
C ARG A 41 11.18 4.26 4.48
N TYR A 42 11.45 5.48 3.98
CA TYR A 42 11.82 5.67 2.58
C TYR A 42 13.12 4.94 2.17
N ASP A 43 14.02 4.70 3.13
CA ASP A 43 15.32 4.02 2.92
C ASP A 43 15.29 2.54 3.34
N ASP A 44 14.11 1.97 3.65
CA ASP A 44 13.98 0.61 4.19
C ASP A 44 14.12 -0.49 3.12
N LEU A 45 14.19 -0.15 1.83
CA LEU A 45 14.34 -1.14 0.75
C LEU A 45 15.55 -2.06 0.96
N LYS A 46 16.63 -1.55 1.58
CA LYS A 46 17.85 -2.32 1.90
C LYS A 46 17.61 -3.46 2.90
N TYR A 47 16.52 -3.42 3.65
CA TYR A 47 16.10 -4.51 4.55
C TYR A 47 15.22 -5.53 3.82
N MET A 48 14.63 -5.15 2.68
CA MET A 48 13.73 -5.98 1.88
C MET A 48 14.44 -6.70 0.73
N ILE A 49 15.53 -6.12 0.20
CA ILE A 49 16.37 -6.70 -0.84
C ILE A 49 17.79 -6.86 -0.28
N LEU A 50 18.13 -8.07 0.14
CA LEU A 50 19.42 -8.37 0.79
C LEU A 50 20.61 -8.39 -0.18
N ASP A 51 20.37 -8.65 -1.46
CA ASP A 51 21.38 -8.51 -2.51
C ASP A 51 21.70 -7.02 -2.72
N GLU A 52 22.92 -6.61 -2.36
CA GLU A 52 23.34 -5.21 -2.43
C GLU A 52 23.36 -4.63 -3.85
N GLU A 53 23.74 -5.44 -4.85
CA GLU A 53 23.78 -4.98 -6.25
C GLU A 53 22.36 -4.76 -6.78
N LYS A 54 21.47 -5.70 -6.46
CA LYS A 54 20.04 -5.64 -6.79
C LYS A 54 19.37 -4.47 -6.07
N CYS A 55 19.64 -4.29 -4.78
CA CYS A 55 19.14 -3.15 -4.00
C CYS A 55 19.61 -1.82 -4.61
N ARG A 56 20.89 -1.71 -5.01
CA ARG A 56 21.41 -0.50 -5.66
C ARG A 56 20.74 -0.24 -7.00
N LYS A 57 20.53 -1.28 -7.80
CA LYS A 57 19.86 -1.21 -9.10
C LYS A 57 18.42 -0.70 -8.98
N TYR A 58 17.69 -1.16 -7.97
CA TYR A 58 16.26 -0.86 -7.81
C TYR A 58 15.93 0.20 -6.75
N LYS A 59 16.93 0.87 -6.15
CA LYS A 59 16.73 1.85 -5.07
C LYS A 59 15.69 2.92 -5.40
N ASN A 60 15.62 3.37 -6.65
CA ASN A 60 14.70 4.42 -7.09
C ASN A 60 13.41 3.86 -7.73
N SER A 61 13.27 2.55 -7.84
CA SER A 61 12.09 1.88 -8.41
C SER A 61 10.96 1.71 -7.40
N PHE A 62 11.24 1.90 -6.10
CA PHE A 62 10.25 1.75 -5.04
C PHE A 62 10.17 2.99 -4.17
N LEU A 63 8.97 3.30 -3.71
CA LEU A 63 8.71 4.37 -2.76
C LEU A 63 7.86 3.81 -1.63
N ILE A 64 8.49 3.51 -0.50
CA ILE A 64 7.81 3.02 0.70
C ILE A 64 7.09 4.21 1.35
N PHE A 65 5.78 4.07 1.59
CA PHE A 65 4.94 5.20 2.01
C PHE A 65 4.05 4.94 3.22
N ALA A 66 3.91 3.71 3.69
CA ALA A 66 3.11 3.39 4.87
C ALA A 66 3.53 2.06 5.47
N GLN A 67 3.20 1.86 6.75
CA GLN A 67 3.23 0.56 7.39
C GLN A 67 1.97 -0.22 7.02
N ALA A 68 2.10 -1.53 6.75
CA ALA A 68 1.01 -2.40 6.36
C ALA A 68 0.53 -3.32 7.48
N THR A 69 1.41 -3.67 8.43
CA THR A 69 1.10 -4.50 9.59
C THR A 69 1.83 -4.00 10.82
N HIS A 70 1.32 -4.35 12.01
CA HIS A 70 1.99 -4.05 13.28
C HIS A 70 3.37 -4.71 13.39
N SER A 71 3.58 -5.87 12.75
CA SER A 71 4.85 -6.60 12.76
C SER A 71 5.97 -5.88 12.00
N GLY A 72 5.64 -5.09 10.98
CA GLY A 72 6.61 -4.27 10.25
C GLY A 72 6.52 -4.33 8.73
N SER A 73 5.56 -5.07 8.16
CA SER A 73 5.33 -5.07 6.71
C SER A 73 5.04 -3.65 6.22
N SER A 74 5.31 -3.37 4.94
CA SER A 74 5.23 -2.01 4.37
C SER A 74 4.37 -1.96 3.12
N TYR A 75 3.65 -0.87 2.93
CA TYR A 75 3.14 -0.48 1.62
C TYR A 75 4.18 0.34 0.87
N ALA A 76 4.34 0.04 -0.41
CA ALA A 76 5.19 0.80 -1.30
C ALA A 76 4.55 0.96 -2.67
N PHE A 77 4.92 2.03 -3.38
CA PHE A 77 4.68 2.14 -4.80
C PHE A 77 5.84 1.51 -5.57
N TYR A 78 5.50 0.76 -6.62
CA TYR A 78 6.45 0.42 -7.67
C TYR A 78 6.39 1.50 -8.77
N LYS A 79 7.47 2.26 -8.93
CA LYS A 79 7.59 3.29 -9.97
C LYS A 79 7.79 2.64 -11.33
N LYS A 80 6.67 2.27 -11.96
CA LYS A 80 6.64 1.64 -13.28
C LYS A 80 7.22 2.62 -14.32
N PRO A 81 8.20 2.23 -15.15
CA PRO A 81 8.89 3.15 -16.06
C PRO A 81 8.03 3.86 -17.11
N ASP A 82 6.90 3.26 -17.48
CA ASP A 82 5.97 3.75 -18.50
C ASP A 82 4.70 4.39 -17.91
N ALA A 83 4.62 4.57 -16.58
CA ALA A 83 3.53 5.29 -15.94
C ALA A 83 3.71 6.80 -16.11
N GLU A 84 2.61 7.52 -16.36
CA GLU A 84 2.66 8.98 -16.53
C GLU A 84 2.94 9.71 -15.20
N ASN A 85 2.42 9.18 -14.10
CA ASN A 85 2.48 9.80 -12.78
C ASN A 85 2.24 8.76 -11.67
N CYS A 86 2.25 9.19 -10.41
CA CYS A 86 2.15 8.28 -9.27
C CYS A 86 0.76 7.65 -9.06
N ASP A 87 -0.31 8.14 -9.71
CA ASP A 87 -1.63 7.51 -9.62
C ASP A 87 -1.71 6.20 -10.42
N GLU A 88 -0.71 5.90 -11.26
CA GLU A 88 -0.65 4.66 -12.06
C GLU A 88 0.33 3.63 -11.50
N TRP A 89 1.06 3.98 -10.44
CA TRP A 89 2.06 3.09 -9.85
C TRP A 89 1.39 1.97 -9.07
N PRO A 90 1.73 0.69 -9.35
CA PRO A 90 1.24 -0.43 -8.56
C PRO A 90 1.58 -0.26 -7.08
N VAL A 91 0.63 -0.60 -6.22
CA VAL A 91 0.84 -0.66 -4.77
C VAL A 91 1.20 -2.09 -4.40
N ILE A 92 2.29 -2.24 -3.67
CA ILE A 92 2.80 -3.52 -3.21
C ILE A 92 2.86 -3.58 -1.70
N VAL A 93 2.77 -4.80 -1.16
CA VAL A 93 3.09 -5.13 0.22
C VAL A 93 4.48 -5.77 0.22
N MET A 94 5.39 -5.21 1.01
CA MET A 94 6.69 -5.80 1.32
C MET A 94 6.61 -6.44 2.70
N GLY A 95 6.83 -7.75 2.78
CA GLY A 95 6.83 -8.49 4.03
C GLY A 95 8.06 -8.18 4.86
N ASP A 96 7.89 -7.99 6.17
CA ASP A 96 8.98 -7.81 7.14
C ASP A 96 9.82 -9.08 7.34
N GLU A 97 9.26 -10.24 7.02
CA GLU A 97 9.99 -11.50 6.95
C GLU A 97 10.47 -11.84 5.52
N GLY A 98 10.33 -10.91 4.58
CA GLY A 98 10.62 -11.10 3.16
C GLY A 98 9.37 -11.30 2.30
N GLY A 99 9.59 -11.39 0.99
CA GLY A 99 8.52 -11.50 0.01
C GLY A 99 7.87 -10.17 -0.36
N CYS A 100 7.19 -10.18 -1.51
CA CYS A 100 6.54 -9.00 -2.07
C CYS A 100 5.31 -9.42 -2.87
N VAL A 101 4.18 -8.77 -2.62
CA VAL A 101 2.92 -9.02 -3.34
C VAL A 101 2.37 -7.72 -3.88
N VAL A 102 1.91 -7.74 -5.12
CA VAL A 102 1.16 -6.61 -5.70
C VAL A 102 -0.26 -6.63 -5.15
N LEU A 103 -0.57 -5.66 -4.29
CA LEU A 103 -1.88 -5.54 -3.65
C LEU A 103 -2.90 -4.90 -4.59
N ALA A 104 -2.49 -3.85 -5.32
CA ALA A 104 -3.39 -3.08 -6.16
C ALA A 104 -2.69 -2.55 -7.39
N GLU A 105 -3.42 -2.40 -8.49
CA GLU A 105 -2.87 -1.87 -9.74
C GLU A 105 -2.43 -0.41 -9.63
N ASN A 106 -2.97 0.32 -8.64
CA ASN A 106 -2.72 1.73 -8.40
C ASN A 106 -3.22 2.17 -7.00
N ILE A 107 -3.01 3.45 -6.67
CA ILE A 107 -3.46 4.07 -5.42
C ILE A 107 -4.97 3.98 -5.21
N PHE A 108 -5.78 4.04 -6.27
CA PHE A 108 -7.24 3.93 -6.13
C PHE A 108 -7.66 2.54 -5.66
N GLY A 109 -6.99 1.49 -6.14
CA GLY A 109 -7.19 0.13 -5.63
C GLY A 109 -6.83 0.01 -4.15
N LEU A 110 -5.72 0.62 -3.70
CA LEU A 110 -5.42 0.68 -2.26
C LEU A 110 -6.50 1.43 -1.48
N MET A 111 -6.97 2.57 -1.97
CA MET A 111 -8.01 3.35 -1.30
C MET A 111 -9.32 2.55 -1.15
N ARG A 112 -9.67 1.75 -2.17
CA ARG A 112 -10.78 0.82 -2.07
C ARG A 112 -10.48 -0.28 -1.05
N PHE A 113 -9.31 -0.92 -1.10
CA PHE A 113 -8.93 -1.96 -0.13
C PHE A 113 -9.05 -1.49 1.33
N LEU A 114 -8.63 -0.25 1.63
CA LEU A 114 -8.72 0.35 2.96
C LEU A 114 -10.17 0.54 3.46
N THR A 115 -11.21 0.34 2.64
CA THR A 115 -12.60 0.37 3.12
C THR A 115 -12.98 -0.85 3.96
N LEU A 116 -12.25 -1.96 3.82
CA LEU A 116 -12.50 -3.18 4.60
C LEU A 116 -12.36 -2.93 6.09
N ASN A 117 -11.46 -2.01 6.48
CA ASN A 117 -11.11 -1.69 7.86
C ASN A 117 -10.49 -2.89 8.59
N TYR A 118 -9.42 -2.68 9.37
CA TYR A 118 -8.82 -3.73 10.21
C TYR A 118 -8.42 -5.01 9.45
N VAL A 119 -8.19 -4.93 8.14
CA VAL A 119 -7.69 -6.05 7.35
C VAL A 119 -6.21 -5.84 7.10
N GLN A 120 -5.41 -6.77 7.58
CA GLN A 120 -3.96 -6.76 7.41
C GLN A 120 -3.53 -7.76 6.34
N PRO A 121 -2.55 -7.41 5.49
CA PRO A 121 -1.89 -8.35 4.60
C PRO A 121 -0.87 -9.22 5.35
N TYR A 122 -0.83 -10.51 5.03
CA TYR A 122 0.20 -11.44 5.49
C TYR A 122 0.91 -12.06 4.29
N ILE A 123 2.24 -12.09 4.35
CA ILE A 123 3.07 -12.84 3.41
C ILE A 123 3.78 -13.91 4.23
N ASN A 124 3.63 -15.17 3.85
CA ASN A 124 4.25 -16.30 4.54
C ASN A 124 5.78 -16.26 4.36
N SER A 125 6.53 -16.42 5.45
CA SER A 125 8.00 -16.39 5.42
C SER A 125 8.67 -17.62 4.81
N LEU A 126 7.94 -18.72 4.67
CA LEU A 126 8.43 -19.96 4.04
C LEU A 126 7.98 -20.10 2.59
N ASP A 127 6.89 -19.41 2.21
CA ASP A 127 6.39 -19.35 0.85
C ASP A 127 5.92 -17.93 0.54
N TYR A 128 6.82 -17.11 -0.02
CA TYR A 128 6.50 -15.71 -0.34
C TYR A 128 5.41 -15.54 -1.40
N GLN A 129 4.90 -16.63 -2.01
CA GLN A 129 3.73 -16.61 -2.88
C GLN A 129 2.41 -16.86 -2.12
N ASP A 130 2.47 -17.34 -0.88
CA ASP A 130 1.33 -17.54 0.00
C ASP A 130 0.95 -16.23 0.69
N PHE A 131 0.10 -15.47 -0.03
CA PHE A 131 -0.46 -14.20 0.42
C PHE A 131 -1.86 -14.40 1.01
N ASN A 132 -2.07 -13.90 2.23
CA ASN A 132 -3.35 -13.95 2.89
C ASN A 132 -3.77 -12.58 3.45
N LEU A 133 -5.05 -12.46 3.74
CA LEU A 133 -5.65 -11.31 4.40
C LEU A 133 -6.32 -11.81 5.67
N PHE A 134 -6.12 -11.12 6.78
CA PHE A 134 -6.72 -11.47 8.05
C PHE A 134 -7.30 -10.22 8.72
N LEU A 135 -8.36 -10.45 9.49
CA LEU A 135 -8.91 -9.43 10.38
C LEU A 135 -7.97 -9.27 11.56
N ASP A 136 -7.69 -8.03 11.93
CA ASP A 136 -6.86 -7.67 13.07
C ASP A 136 -7.59 -8.06 14.37
N ASP A 137 -7.11 -9.10 15.02
CA ASP A 137 -7.72 -9.66 16.23
C ASP A 137 -7.36 -8.88 17.50
N GLU A 138 -6.44 -7.91 17.40
CA GLU A 138 -6.08 -7.01 18.51
C GLU A 138 -7.05 -5.83 18.66
N ILE A 139 -8.00 -5.67 17.73
CA ILE A 139 -8.92 -4.53 17.70
C ILE A 139 -10.27 -4.92 18.27
N ASP A 140 -10.72 -4.17 19.29
CA ASP A 140 -12.09 -4.25 19.78
C ASP A 140 -13.04 -3.54 18.80
N TYR A 141 -13.53 -4.32 17.84
CA TYR A 141 -14.44 -3.90 16.77
C TYR A 141 -15.69 -3.16 17.27
N ASP A 142 -16.16 -3.44 18.50
CA ASP A 142 -17.35 -2.81 19.06
C ASP A 142 -17.05 -1.42 19.66
N SER A 143 -15.78 -1.13 19.95
CA SER A 143 -15.34 0.10 20.62
C SER A 143 -14.84 1.20 19.67
N GLU A 144 -14.50 0.84 18.44
CA GLU A 144 -13.84 1.75 17.51
C GLU A 144 -14.81 2.44 16.54
N PRO A 145 -14.58 3.71 16.18
CA PRO A 145 -15.42 4.43 15.25
C PRO A 145 -15.41 3.75 13.86
N SER A 146 -16.61 3.54 13.32
CA SER A 146 -16.80 2.93 12.00
C SER A 146 -16.03 3.68 10.91
N ASN A 147 -15.43 2.94 9.97
CA ASN A 147 -14.75 3.47 8.78
C ASN A 147 -15.70 4.14 7.75
N GLU A 148 -16.91 4.52 8.17
CA GLU A 148 -17.96 5.08 7.32
C GLU A 148 -17.61 6.49 6.81
N GLU A 149 -16.87 7.28 7.60
CA GLU A 149 -16.40 8.60 7.14
C GLU A 149 -15.42 8.47 5.98
N TYR A 150 -14.49 7.51 6.04
CA TYR A 150 -13.56 7.22 4.94
C TYR A 150 -14.30 6.74 3.69
N LYS A 151 -15.22 5.78 3.84
CA LYS A 151 -16.06 5.26 2.75
C LYS A 151 -16.83 6.40 2.05
N LYS A 152 -17.48 7.28 2.82
CA LYS A 152 -18.17 8.46 2.30
C LYS A 152 -17.22 9.41 1.59
N TRP A 153 -16.04 9.63 2.15
CA TRP A 153 -15.03 10.51 1.58
C TRP A 153 -14.52 10.02 0.24
N ILE A 154 -14.11 8.74 0.11
CA ILE A 154 -13.59 8.24 -1.16
C ILE A 154 -14.65 8.22 -2.26
N LYS A 155 -15.91 7.94 -1.90
CA LYS A 155 -17.04 7.98 -2.83
C LYS A 155 -17.32 9.41 -3.30
N LYS A 156 -17.32 10.38 -2.39
CA LYS A 156 -17.61 11.78 -2.69
C LYS A 156 -16.49 12.45 -3.49
N ASP A 157 -15.24 12.28 -3.09
CA ASP A 157 -14.11 13.09 -3.57
C ASP A 157 -13.37 12.45 -4.75
N PHE A 158 -13.55 11.13 -4.96
CA PHE A 158 -12.88 10.35 -6.01
C PHE A 158 -13.85 9.48 -6.83
N GLY A 159 -15.12 9.36 -6.45
CA GLY A 159 -16.09 8.52 -7.16
C GLY A 159 -15.81 7.02 -7.05
N LEU A 160 -15.05 6.60 -6.04
CA LEU A 160 -14.69 5.18 -5.85
C LEU A 160 -15.83 4.41 -5.18
N GLU A 161 -16.11 3.22 -5.69
CA GLU A 161 -16.98 2.27 -5.02
C GLU A 161 -16.23 1.51 -3.93
N VAL A 162 -16.90 1.30 -2.81
CA VAL A 162 -16.33 0.62 -1.63
C VAL A 162 -16.31 -0.90 -1.86
N VAL A 163 -15.36 -1.58 -1.23
CA VAL A 163 -15.43 -3.04 -1.05
C VAL A 163 -15.82 -3.36 0.38
N LEU A 164 -16.63 -4.41 0.55
CA LEU A 164 -17.22 -4.76 1.85
C LEU A 164 -16.67 -6.07 2.43
N THR A 165 -16.06 -6.92 1.60
CA THR A 165 -15.50 -8.20 2.04
C THR A 165 -14.12 -8.46 1.45
N ILE A 166 -13.37 -9.33 2.13
CA ILE A 166 -12.05 -9.79 1.68
C ILE A 166 -12.16 -10.46 0.30
N GLU A 167 -13.20 -11.26 0.07
CA GLU A 167 -13.44 -11.94 -1.21
C GLU A 167 -13.60 -10.93 -2.33
N GLN A 168 -14.38 -9.87 -2.09
CA GLN A 168 -14.58 -8.81 -3.07
C GLN A 168 -13.26 -8.07 -3.37
N ALA A 169 -12.47 -7.77 -2.34
CA ALA A 169 -11.16 -7.14 -2.54
C ALA A 169 -10.18 -8.07 -3.31
N LYS A 170 -10.21 -9.38 -3.03
CA LYS A 170 -9.42 -10.37 -3.79
C LYS A 170 -9.80 -10.35 -5.27
N GLU A 171 -11.09 -10.45 -5.57
CA GLU A 171 -11.59 -10.51 -6.95
C GLU A 171 -11.37 -9.21 -7.72
N GLU A 172 -11.67 -8.06 -7.12
CA GLU A 172 -11.74 -6.79 -7.84
C GLU A 172 -10.44 -5.97 -7.80
N ILE A 173 -9.55 -6.22 -6.83
CA ILE A 173 -8.36 -5.38 -6.60
C ILE A 173 -7.09 -6.22 -6.71
N ILE A 174 -7.00 -7.31 -5.95
CA ILE A 174 -5.73 -8.02 -5.72
C ILE A 174 -5.40 -8.97 -6.87
N THR A 175 -6.33 -9.86 -7.23
CA THR A 175 -6.12 -10.82 -8.33
C THR A 175 -5.79 -10.14 -9.66
N PRO A 176 -6.51 -9.08 -10.09
CA PRO A 176 -6.12 -8.34 -11.30
C PRO A 176 -4.70 -7.77 -11.20
N ALA A 177 -4.33 -7.17 -10.06
CA ALA A 177 -3.02 -6.59 -9.86
C ALA A 177 -1.89 -7.62 -9.86
N ILE A 178 -2.08 -8.77 -9.21
CA ILE A 178 -1.16 -9.89 -9.23
C ILE A 178 -0.95 -10.37 -10.68
N ASN A 179 -2.04 -10.65 -11.39
CA ASN A 179 -1.98 -11.14 -12.77
C ASN A 179 -1.22 -10.20 -13.70
N LYS A 180 -1.32 -8.89 -13.45
CA LYS A 180 -0.73 -7.86 -14.30
C LYS A 180 0.74 -7.57 -13.98
N TYR A 181 1.13 -7.61 -12.71
CA TYR A 181 2.42 -7.04 -12.28
C TYR A 181 3.31 -7.98 -11.46
N GLN A 182 2.79 -9.05 -10.84
CA GLN A 182 3.56 -9.87 -9.91
C GLN A 182 4.79 -10.50 -10.56
N SER A 183 4.65 -11.03 -11.78
CA SER A 183 5.76 -11.66 -12.51
C SER A 183 6.91 -10.69 -12.85
N ILE A 184 6.65 -9.39 -12.90
CA ILE A 184 7.68 -8.35 -13.12
C ILE A 184 8.50 -8.15 -11.84
N LEU A 185 7.87 -8.29 -10.68
CA LEU A 185 8.51 -8.04 -9.38
C LEU A 185 9.16 -9.28 -8.78
N ASN A 186 8.67 -10.48 -9.08
CA ASN A 186 9.23 -11.73 -8.56
C ASN A 186 10.77 -11.80 -8.71
N PRO A 187 11.37 -11.55 -9.88
CA PRO A 187 12.84 -11.62 -10.02
C PRO A 187 13.60 -10.58 -9.19
N ILE A 188 12.93 -9.54 -8.67
CA ILE A 188 13.53 -8.51 -7.81
C ILE A 188 13.62 -9.00 -6.37
N PHE A 189 12.58 -9.68 -5.87
CA PHE A 189 12.45 -10.09 -4.46
C PHE A 189 12.71 -11.58 -4.22
N GLU A 190 12.87 -12.39 -5.27
CA GLU A 190 13.42 -13.75 -5.16
C GLU A 190 14.84 -13.69 -4.58
N ILE A 191 15.04 -14.46 -3.51
CA ILE A 191 16.32 -14.73 -2.84
C ILE A 191 17.02 -15.88 -3.55
#